data_AF-A0A2I0JW70-F1
#
_entry.id   AF-A0A2I0JW70-F1
#
_cell.length_a   1.000
_cell.length_b   1.000
_cell.length_c   1.000
_cell.angle_alpha   90.00
_cell.angle_beta   90.00
_cell.angle_gamma   90.00
#
_symmetry.space_group_name_H-M   'P 1'
#
loop_
_entity.id
_entity.type
_entity.pdbx_description
1 polymer ?
#
loop_
_entity_poly.entity_id
_entity_poly.type
_entity_poly.pdbx_seq_one_letter_code
_entity_poly.pdbx_strand_id
1 'polypeptide(L)'
;MSPGEHEELRRQVEELLAKGHIRESLTINKITVRYIFPIPRLDDLLDQVSDAMVFTKLDLKSGYHQIRIRPGDEWKTAFKTHEGL
;
A
#
# COMPACT_ATOMS: atom_id res chain seq x y z
N MET A 1 -12.67 -15.81 -9.03
CA MET A 1 -11.29 -15.64 -9.52
C MET A 1 -11.10 -16.66 -10.63
N SER A 2 -10.69 -16.21 -11.81
CA SER A 2 -10.29 -17.10 -12.89
C SER A 2 -8.97 -17.81 -12.53
N PRO A 3 -8.67 -18.97 -13.15
CA PRO A 3 -7.40 -19.67 -12.90
C PRO A 3 -6.17 -18.79 -13.13
N GLY A 4 -6.18 -17.92 -14.15
CA GLY A 4 -5.06 -17.00 -14.43
C GLY A 4 -4.91 -15.89 -13.39
N GLU A 5 -6.00 -15.40 -12.81
CA GLU A 5 -5.95 -14.44 -11.70
C GLU A 5 -5.39 -15.09 -10.41
N HIS A 6 -5.64 -16.39 -10.20
CA HIS A 6 -5.13 -17.13 -9.05
C HIS A 6 -3.61 -17.35 -9.14
N GLU A 7 -3.11 -17.73 -10.31
CA GLU A 7 -1.66 -17.88 -10.56
C GLU A 7 -0.91 -16.56 -10.39
N GLU A 8 -1.46 -15.46 -10.92
CA GLU A 8 -0.83 -14.14 -10.79
C GLU A 8 -0.84 -13.63 -9.34
N LEU A 9 -1.93 -13.86 -8.60
CA LEU A 9 -2.00 -13.53 -7.18
C LEU A 9 -0.91 -14.29 -6.39
N ARG A 10 -0.76 -15.59 -6.66
CA ARG A 10 0.26 -16.42 -6.01
C ARG A 10 1.67 -15.92 -6.31
N ARG A 11 1.96 -15.61 -7.58
CA ARG A 11 3.25 -15.05 -8.01
C ARG A 11 3.58 -13.75 -7.27
N GLN A 12 2.61 -12.84 -7.14
CA GLN A 12 2.80 -11.56 -6.45
C GLN A 12 3.02 -11.74 -4.95
N VAL A 13 2.31 -12.67 -4.32
CA VAL A 13 2.49 -12.98 -2.89
C VAL A 13 3.88 -13.53 -2.60
N GLU A 14 4.37 -14.46 -3.41
CA GLU A 14 5.72 -15.03 -3.28
C GLU A 14 6.81 -13.95 -3.44
N GLU A 15 6.63 -13.03 -4.39
CA GLU A 15 7.54 -11.89 -4.57
C GLU A 15 7.57 -10.96 -3.34
N LEU A 16 6.40 -10.69 -2.74
CA LEU A 16 6.30 -9.86 -1.53
C LEU A 16 6.92 -10.53 -0.30
N LEU A 17 6.78 -11.85 -0.16
CA LEU A 17 7.43 -12.64 0.89
C LEU A 17 8.96 -12.62 0.72
N ALA A 18 9.46 -12.85 -0.49
CA ALA A 18 10.90 -12.87 -0.79
C ALA A 18 11.57 -11.50 -0.50
N LYS A 19 10.85 -10.40 -0.71
CA LYS A 19 11.30 -9.03 -0.39
C LYS A 19 11.15 -8.67 1.10
N GLY A 20 10.54 -9.53 1.91
CA GLY A 20 10.27 -9.28 3.33
C GLY A 20 9.20 -8.21 3.57
N HIS A 21 8.30 -7.99 2.62
CA HIS A 21 7.24 -6.98 2.72
C HIS A 21 6.00 -7.47 3.49
N ILE A 22 5.78 -8.78 3.60
CA ILE A 22 4.59 -9.38 4.25
C ILE A 22 4.98 -10.62 5.10
N ARG A 23 4.11 -10.99 6.06
CA ARG A 23 4.20 -12.18 6.94
C ARG A 23 2.79 -12.66 7.35
N GLU A 24 2.64 -13.91 7.77
CA GLU A 24 1.34 -14.51 8.18
C GLU A 24 0.68 -13.79 9.36
N SER A 25 -0.67 -13.68 9.37
CA SER A 25 -1.42 -12.91 10.39
C SER A 25 -2.94 -13.21 10.48
N LEU A 26 -3.62 -12.74 11.54
CA LEU A 26 -5.06 -12.91 11.83
C LEU A 26 -5.87 -11.59 11.59
N THR A 27 -7.21 -11.67 11.47
CA THR A 27 -8.15 -10.67 10.85
C THR A 27 -8.40 -9.32 11.59
N ILE A 28 -8.73 -8.22 10.87
CA ILE A 28 -8.52 -6.82 11.36
C ILE A 28 -9.55 -5.70 11.12
N ASN A 29 -10.40 -5.72 10.09
CA ASN A 29 -11.14 -4.50 9.72
C ASN A 29 -12.15 -4.00 10.78
N LYS A 30 -12.32 -4.72 11.90
CA LYS A 30 -13.17 -4.34 13.04
C LYS A 30 -12.46 -3.53 14.14
N ILE A 31 -11.12 -3.44 14.14
CA ILE A 31 -10.33 -2.86 15.25
C ILE A 31 -9.58 -1.58 14.88
N THR A 32 -9.57 -1.18 13.60
CA THR A 32 -8.78 -0.04 13.13
C THR A 32 -9.58 1.27 13.25
N VAL A 33 -8.99 2.27 13.89
CA VAL A 33 -9.54 3.63 13.93
C VAL A 33 -9.26 4.30 12.60
N ARG A 34 -10.29 4.80 11.93
CA ARG A 34 -10.15 5.50 10.66
C ARG A 34 -9.40 6.81 10.88
N TYR A 35 -8.24 6.94 10.26
CA TYR A 35 -7.48 8.19 10.21
C TYR A 35 -7.76 8.88 8.87
N ILE A 36 -8.23 10.13 8.92
CA ILE A 36 -8.45 10.97 7.73
C ILE A 36 -7.45 12.12 7.84
N PHE A 37 -6.37 12.05 7.07
CA PHE A 37 -5.50 13.19 6.87
C PHE A 37 -6.20 14.16 5.89
N PRO A 38 -6.24 15.47 6.18
CA PRO A 38 -6.80 16.43 5.24
C PRO A 38 -5.90 16.50 4.01
N ILE A 39 -6.40 15.97 2.89
CA ILE A 39 -5.73 16.10 1.59
C ILE A 39 -6.09 17.48 1.03
N PRO A 40 -5.11 18.32 0.65
CA PRO A 40 -5.38 19.63 0.05
C PRO A 40 -6.16 19.50 -1.26
N ARG A 41 -6.89 20.56 -1.64
CA ARG A 41 -7.61 20.55 -2.92
C ARG A 41 -6.63 20.60 -4.08
N LEU A 42 -7.02 20.03 -5.21
CA LEU A 42 -6.18 20.03 -6.40
C LEU A 42 -5.85 21.46 -6.86
N ASP A 43 -6.83 22.36 -6.83
CA ASP A 43 -6.64 23.76 -7.24
C ASP A 43 -5.60 24.47 -6.37
N ASP A 44 -5.66 24.27 -5.04
CA ASP A 44 -4.68 24.84 -4.10
C ASP A 44 -3.24 24.39 -4.42
N LEU A 45 -3.07 23.13 -4.86
CA LEU A 45 -1.77 22.59 -5.23
C LEU A 45 -1.27 23.11 -6.59
N LEU A 46 -2.19 23.33 -7.54
CA LEU A 46 -1.85 23.84 -8.87
C LEU A 46 -1.47 25.32 -8.82
N ASP A 47 -2.16 26.11 -7.99
CA ASP A 47 -1.84 27.51 -7.78
C ASP A 47 -0.40 27.69 -7.26
N GLN A 48 0.06 26.79 -6.38
CA GLN A 48 1.42 26.83 -5.81
C GLN A 48 2.53 26.61 -6.84
N VAL A 49 2.25 25.97 -7.96
CA VAL A 49 3.23 25.65 -9.00
C VAL A 49 2.99 26.40 -10.31
N SER A 50 2.01 27.31 -10.32
CA SER A 50 1.54 28.03 -11.51
C SER A 50 2.64 28.87 -12.20
N ASP A 51 3.56 29.46 -11.43
CA ASP A 51 4.66 30.29 -11.95
C ASP A 51 5.93 29.49 -12.31
N ALA A 52 5.92 28.16 -12.13
CA ALA A 52 7.09 27.34 -12.41
C ALA A 52 7.29 27.14 -13.92
N MET A 53 8.52 27.32 -14.39
CA MET A 53 8.89 27.10 -15.80
C MET A 53 9.28 25.64 -16.11
N VAL A 54 9.66 24.88 -15.08
CA VAL A 54 10.16 23.50 -15.20
C VAL A 54 9.48 22.63 -14.16
N PHE A 55 8.94 21.51 -14.60
CA PHE A 55 8.27 20.53 -13.75
C PHE A 55 9.03 19.21 -13.77
N THR A 56 9.18 18.57 -12.62
CA THR A 56 9.71 17.20 -12.50
C THR A 56 8.75 16.39 -11.65
N LYS A 57 8.45 15.17 -12.11
CA LYS A 57 7.60 14.22 -11.38
C LYS A 57 8.45 13.08 -10.88
N LEU A 58 8.36 12.83 -9.57
CA LEU A 58 8.94 11.66 -8.94
C LEU A 58 7.83 10.63 -8.71
N ASP A 59 8.03 9.40 -9.18
CA ASP A 59 7.13 8.29 -8.86
C ASP A 59 7.60 7.60 -7.58
N LEU A 60 6.81 7.75 -6.52
CA LEU A 60 7.06 7.15 -5.21
C LEU A 60 6.18 5.91 -4.98
N LYS A 61 5.76 5.21 -6.04
CA LYS A 61 4.96 3.98 -5.91
C LYS A 61 5.58 2.96 -4.96
N SER A 62 6.91 2.81 -4.94
CA SER A 62 7.61 1.93 -4.00
C SER A 62 7.69 2.46 -2.57
N GLY A 63 7.40 3.75 -2.35
CA GLY A 63 7.46 4.42 -1.05
C GLY A 63 6.54 3.79 0.00
N TYR A 64 5.41 3.20 -0.43
CA TYR A 64 4.52 2.45 0.46
C TYR A 64 5.21 1.27 1.15
N HIS A 65 6.19 0.64 0.51
CA HIS A 65 6.96 -0.48 1.07
C HIS A 65 8.19 -0.03 1.88
N GLN A 66 8.60 1.24 1.76
CA GLN A 66 9.75 1.79 2.48
C GLN A 66 9.38 2.23 3.90
N ILE A 67 8.12 2.60 4.14
CA ILE A 67 7.62 2.97 5.46
C ILE A 67 7.27 1.69 6.23
N ARG A 68 8.01 1.42 7.30
CA ARG A 68 7.77 0.25 8.15
C ARG A 68 6.51 0.43 9.00
N ILE A 69 5.71 -0.62 9.10
CA ILE A 69 4.64 -0.69 10.09
C ILE A 69 5.25 -0.68 11.49
N ARG A 70 4.57 -0.02 12.44
CA ARG A 70 4.98 -0.02 13.84
C ARG A 70 5.09 -1.46 14.36
N PRO A 71 6.19 -1.83 15.05
CA PRO A 71 6.30 -3.15 15.66
C PRO A 71 5.13 -3.44 16.59
N GLY A 72 4.53 -4.62 16.47
CA GLY A 72 3.32 -5.03 17.20
C GLY A 72 2.00 -4.69 16.49
N ASP A 73 2.02 -3.85 15.45
CA ASP A 73 0.85 -3.52 14.62
C ASP A 73 0.90 -4.20 13.25
N GLU A 74 1.93 -4.98 12.92
CA GLU A 74 2.09 -5.57 11.58
C GLU A 74 1.05 -6.64 11.29
N TRP A 75 0.51 -7.27 12.34
CA TRP A 75 -0.61 -8.17 12.17
C TRP A 75 -1.77 -7.41 11.51
N LYS A 76 -1.94 -6.10 11.80
CA LYS A 76 -3.02 -5.21 11.31
C LYS A 76 -3.08 -4.99 9.80
N THR A 77 -2.18 -5.56 9.01
CA THR A 77 -2.25 -5.50 7.55
C THR A 77 -2.45 -6.89 6.92
N ALA A 78 -2.95 -7.86 7.68
CA ALA A 78 -3.27 -9.19 7.18
C ALA A 78 -4.30 -9.14 6.03
N PHE A 79 -4.05 -9.92 4.99
CA PHE A 79 -5.00 -10.22 3.92
C PHE A 79 -5.08 -11.74 3.76
N LYS A 80 -6.12 -12.28 3.11
CA LYS A 80 -6.29 -13.73 2.92
C LYS A 80 -6.21 -14.07 1.44
N THR A 81 -5.40 -15.05 1.04
CA THR A 81 -5.54 -15.70 -0.27
C THR A 81 -6.38 -16.98 -0.16
N HIS A 82 -6.72 -17.57 -1.31
CA HIS A 82 -7.48 -18.82 -1.38
C HIS A 82 -6.72 -20.02 -0.80
N GLU A 83 -5.40 -20.05 -0.98
CA GLU A 83 -4.51 -21.07 -0.41
C GLU A 83 -4.05 -20.73 1.02
N GLY A 84 -4.49 -19.58 1.53
CA GLY A 84 -4.12 -19.05 2.85
C GLY A 84 -3.22 -17.82 2.77
N LEU A 85 -3.25 -17.01 3.82
CA LEU A 85 -2.29 -15.98 4.23
C LEU A 85 -2.52 -15.68 5.71
#